data_AF-A0A538L9E3-F1
#
_entry.id   AF-A0A538L9E3-F1
#
_cell.length_a   1.000
_cell.length_b   1.000
_cell.length_c   1.000
_cell.angle_alpha   90.00
_cell.angle_beta   90.00
_cell.angle_gamma   90.00
#
_symmetry.space_group_name_H-M   'P 1'
#
loop_
_entity.id
_entity.type
_entity.pdbx_description
1 polymer ?
#
loop_
_entity_poly.entity_id
_entity_poly.type
_entity_poly.pdbx_seq_one_letter_code
_entity_poly.pdbx_strand_id
1 'polypeptide(L)'
;MAISRQVDFLEPINLAEHLDKVELYLGQVCQIAGISKMQLDYWTNKAQIPTKGKKQRIYDIDALETVMLIKQAKDKGLNLGAAIDAARRFREQNG
;
A
#
# COMPACT_ATOMS: atom_id res chain seq x y z
N MET A 1 32.59 -23.41 -22.22
CA MET A 1 31.33 -22.80 -21.71
C MET A 1 31.03 -23.39 -20.35
N ALA A 2 31.42 -22.72 -19.26
CA ALA A 2 31.27 -23.22 -17.88
C ALA A 2 30.56 -22.22 -16.95
N ILE A 3 29.79 -21.29 -17.54
CA ILE A 3 29.05 -20.24 -16.82
C ILE A 3 27.59 -20.68 -16.54
N SER A 4 27.15 -21.80 -17.12
CA SER A 4 25.76 -22.22 -17.16
C SER A 4 25.25 -22.99 -15.92
N ARG A 5 26.07 -23.26 -14.91
CA ARG A 5 25.67 -24.12 -13.75
C ARG A 5 25.16 -23.35 -12.53
N GLN A 6 25.42 -22.05 -12.43
CA GLN A 6 25.01 -21.27 -11.25
C GLN A 6 23.52 -20.93 -11.26
N VAL A 7 22.92 -20.88 -12.46
CA VAL A 7 21.49 -20.62 -12.64
C VAL A 7 20.65 -21.80 -12.14
N ASP A 8 21.15 -23.03 -12.25
CA ASP A 8 20.46 -24.25 -11.80
C ASP A 8 20.24 -24.32 -10.28
N PHE A 9 20.91 -23.45 -9.50
CA PHE A 9 20.71 -23.34 -8.05
C PHE A 9 19.65 -22.32 -7.64
N LEU A 10 19.15 -21.51 -8.59
CA LEU A 10 18.12 -20.53 -8.29
C LEU A 10 16.75 -21.20 -8.30
N GLU A 11 15.98 -20.99 -7.25
CA GLU A 11 14.59 -21.40 -7.18
C GLU A 11 13.67 -20.20 -7.44
N PRO A 12 12.49 -20.41 -8.07
CA PRO A 12 11.50 -19.36 -8.22
C PRO A 12 11.09 -18.77 -6.86
N ILE A 13 11.10 -17.44 -6.76
CA ILE A 13 10.69 -16.73 -5.56
C ILE A 13 9.21 -16.35 -5.68
N ASN A 14 8.39 -16.79 -4.73
CA ASN A 14 7.03 -16.30 -4.59
C ASN A 14 7.03 -14.95 -3.86
N LEU A 15 7.04 -13.85 -4.63
CA LEU A 15 7.06 -12.49 -4.06
C LEU A 15 5.87 -12.19 -3.14
N ALA A 16 4.73 -12.86 -3.34
CA ALA A 16 3.54 -12.66 -2.52
C ALA A 16 3.81 -13.00 -1.04
N GLU A 17 4.63 -14.01 -0.77
CA GLU A 17 5.03 -14.45 0.58
C GLU A 17 6.00 -13.49 1.29
N HIS A 18 6.35 -12.38 0.64
CA HIS A 18 7.27 -11.39 1.18
C HIS A 18 6.65 -9.99 1.26
N LEU A 19 5.40 -9.83 0.83
CA LEU A 19 4.70 -8.55 0.85
C LEU A 19 4.51 -8.02 2.28
N ASP A 20 4.33 -8.90 3.26
CA ASP A 20 4.23 -8.55 4.69
C ASP A 20 5.48 -7.84 5.23
N LYS A 21 6.64 -8.05 4.60
CA LYS A 21 7.93 -7.45 4.96
C LYS A 21 8.19 -6.12 4.25
N VAL A 22 7.34 -5.74 3.30
CA VAL A 22 7.55 -4.52 2.51
C VAL A 22 7.18 -3.29 3.33
N GLU A 23 8.14 -2.38 3.42
CA GLU A 23 7.99 -1.10 4.08
C GLU A 23 8.19 0.04 3.07
N LEU A 24 7.17 0.88 2.92
CA LEU A 24 7.11 1.93 1.92
C LEU A 24 7.19 3.30 2.55
N TYR A 25 8.00 4.16 1.95
CA TYR A 25 8.04 5.57 2.27
C TYR A 25 6.95 6.33 1.53
N LEU A 26 6.63 7.52 2.06
CA LEU A 26 5.62 8.44 1.53
C LEU A 26 5.66 8.59 0.00
N GLY A 27 6.85 8.79 -0.59
CA GLY A 27 6.99 8.98 -2.03
C GLY A 27 6.57 7.76 -2.85
N GLN A 28 6.91 6.56 -2.37
CA GLN A 28 6.55 5.29 -3.01
C GLN A 28 5.05 5.06 -2.94
N VAL A 29 4.42 5.31 -1.79
CA VAL A 29 2.96 5.21 -1.64
C VAL A 29 2.24 6.17 -2.58
N CYS A 30 2.70 7.43 -2.68
CA CYS A 30 2.15 8.42 -3.60
C CYS A 30 2.24 7.96 -5.06
N GLN A 31 3.40 7.43 -5.46
CA GLN A 31 3.63 6.93 -6.81
C GLN A 31 2.73 5.74 -7.14
N ILE A 32 2.65 4.75 -6.25
CA ILE A 32 1.88 3.52 -6.47
C ILE A 32 0.38 3.83 -6.50
N ALA A 33 -0.12 4.60 -5.53
CA ALA A 33 -1.54 4.93 -5.43
C ALA A 33 -2.00 6.04 -6.41
N GLY A 34 -1.06 6.69 -7.10
CA GLY A 34 -1.35 7.79 -8.01
C GLY A 34 -2.00 9.00 -7.31
N ILE A 35 -1.48 9.38 -6.14
CA ILE A 35 -1.96 10.54 -5.37
C ILE A 35 -0.83 11.50 -5.02
N SER A 36 -1.21 12.76 -4.79
CA SER A 36 -0.28 13.76 -4.25
C SER A 36 0.08 13.45 -2.79
N LYS A 37 1.26 13.91 -2.37
CA LYS A 37 1.67 13.91 -0.95
C LYS A 37 0.62 14.55 -0.05
N MET A 38 0.02 15.65 -0.49
CA MET A 38 -0.97 16.38 0.28
C MET A 38 -2.24 15.55 0.52
N GLN A 39 -2.70 14.82 -0.50
CA GLN A 39 -3.81 13.87 -0.35
C GLN A 39 -3.44 12.76 0.61
N LEU A 40 -2.25 12.14 0.46
CA LEU A 40 -1.81 11.08 1.37
C LEU A 40 -1.72 11.59 2.81
N ASP A 41 -1.11 12.74 3.06
CA ASP A 41 -1.03 13.34 4.39
C ASP A 41 -2.42 13.57 5.00
N TYR A 42 -3.35 14.10 4.22
CA TYR A 42 -4.71 14.33 4.68
C TYR A 42 -5.46 13.02 4.97
N TRP A 43 -5.35 12.03 4.08
CA TRP A 43 -6.05 10.75 4.21
C TRP A 43 -5.50 9.90 5.34
N THR A 44 -4.17 9.86 5.52
CA THR A 44 -3.52 9.16 6.64
C THR A 44 -4.09 9.62 7.98
N ASN A 45 -4.23 10.94 8.16
CA ASN A 45 -4.82 11.48 9.39
C ASN A 45 -6.33 11.24 9.48
N LYS A 46 -7.07 11.53 8.40
CA LYS A 46 -8.55 11.49 8.43
C LYS A 46 -9.09 10.06 8.57
N ALA A 47 -8.44 9.08 7.95
CA ALA A 47 -8.82 7.67 7.99
C ALA A 47 -8.14 6.89 9.13
N GLN A 48 -7.19 7.53 9.85
CA GLN A 48 -6.35 6.92 10.87
C GLN A 48 -5.56 5.72 10.33
N ILE A 49 -4.92 5.91 9.16
CA ILE A 49 -4.12 4.86 8.53
C ILE A 49 -2.87 4.61 9.38
N PRO A 50 -2.61 3.36 9.81
CA PRO A 50 -1.43 3.03 10.59
C PRO A 50 -0.14 3.37 9.85
N THR A 51 0.84 3.94 10.56
CA THR A 51 2.19 4.17 10.05
C THR A 51 3.21 3.85 11.12
N LYS A 52 4.39 3.39 10.71
CA LYS A 52 5.56 3.20 11.58
C LYS A 52 6.54 4.38 11.42
N GLY A 53 7.53 4.43 12.32
CA GLY A 53 8.66 5.36 12.27
C GLY A 53 8.44 6.66 13.07
N LYS A 54 9.55 7.22 13.60
CA LYS A 54 9.51 8.42 14.47
C LYS A 54 9.68 9.74 13.70
N LYS A 55 10.56 9.76 12.68
CA LYS A 55 10.89 10.97 11.90
C LYS A 55 10.23 10.99 10.53
N GLN A 56 9.98 9.81 9.96
CA GLN A 56 9.38 9.62 8.65
C GLN A 56 8.33 8.51 8.78
N ARG A 57 7.16 8.74 8.17
CA ARG A 57 6.09 7.74 8.10
C ARG A 57 6.48 6.64 7.13
N ILE A 58 6.35 5.41 7.61
CA ILE A 58 6.53 4.17 6.88
C ILE A 58 5.17 3.47 6.83
N TYR A 59 4.78 3.01 5.66
CA TYR A 59 3.52 2.36 5.36
C TYR A 59 3.81 0.91 4.99
N ASP A 60 3.11 -0.04 5.60
CA ASP A 60 3.10 -1.42 5.14
C ASP A 60 2.10 -1.60 3.99
N ILE A 61 1.97 -2.84 3.52
CA ILE A 61 1.07 -3.19 2.43
C ILE A 61 -0.40 -2.97 2.80
N ASP A 62 -0.80 -3.21 4.05
CA ASP A 62 -2.18 -2.98 4.52
C ASP A 62 -2.55 -1.49 4.49
N ALA A 63 -1.60 -0.64 4.89
CA ALA A 63 -1.75 0.80 4.82
C ALA A 63 -1.84 1.28 3.35
N LEU A 64 -1.00 0.73 2.46
CA LEU A 64 -1.06 1.02 1.03
C LEU A 64 -2.40 0.58 0.42
N GLU A 65 -2.87 -0.63 0.71
CA GLU A 65 -4.14 -1.16 0.24
C GLU A 65 -5.29 -0.22 0.66
N THR A 66 -5.31 0.18 1.94
CA THR A 66 -6.31 1.12 2.46
C THR A 66 -6.32 2.44 1.67
N VAL A 67 -5.15 3.00 1.36
CA VAL A 67 -5.02 4.21 0.52
C VAL A 67 -5.59 3.98 -0.88
N MET A 68 -5.28 2.83 -1.50
CA MET A 68 -5.74 2.50 -2.85
C MET A 68 -7.25 2.25 -2.92
N LEU A 69 -7.85 1.68 -1.88
CA LEU A 69 -9.31 1.54 -1.77
C LEU A 69 -10.00 2.90 -1.63
N ILE A 70 -9.45 3.79 -0.80
CA ILE A 70 -9.94 5.18 -0.69
C ILE A 70 -9.83 5.89 -2.04
N LYS A 71 -8.70 5.75 -2.75
CA LYS A 71 -8.50 6.28 -4.11
C LYS A 71 -9.58 5.79 -5.06
N GLN A 72 -9.82 4.48 -5.08
CA GLN A 72 -10.81 3.87 -5.97
C GLN A 72 -12.23 4.40 -5.70
N ALA A 73 -12.62 4.54 -4.43
CA ALA A 73 -13.90 5.11 -4.05
C ALA A 73 -14.01 6.60 -4.41
N LYS A 74 -12.95 7.38 -4.18
CA LYS A 74 -12.84 8.78 -4.57
C LYS A 74 -13.00 8.98 -6.08
N ASP A 75 -12.36 8.12 -6.89
CA ASP A 75 -12.45 8.16 -8.35
C ASP A 75 -13.85 7.80 -8.86
N LYS A 76 -14.61 7.01 -8.11
CA LYS A 76 -16.04 6.73 -8.35
C LYS A 76 -16.98 7.87 -7.90
N GLY A 77 -16.44 9.00 -7.47
CA GLY A 77 -17.21 10.19 -7.12
C GLY A 77 -17.60 10.31 -5.64
N LEU A 78 -17.15 9.40 -4.78
CA LEU A 78 -17.44 9.50 -3.34
C LEU A 78 -16.68 10.69 -2.73
N ASN A 79 -17.30 11.30 -1.71
CA ASN A 79 -16.57 12.20 -0.81
C ASN A 79 -15.61 11.39 0.08
N LEU A 80 -14.66 12.06 0.74
CA LEU A 80 -13.63 11.35 1.49
C LEU A 80 -14.18 10.51 2.65
N GLY A 81 -15.17 11.01 3.40
CA GLY A 81 -15.77 10.25 4.50
C GLY A 81 -16.39 8.95 4.00
N ALA A 82 -17.23 9.04 2.97
CA ALA A 82 -17.85 7.88 2.34
C ALA A 82 -16.82 6.91 1.73
N ALA A 83 -15.72 7.43 1.16
CA ALA A 83 -14.65 6.61 0.63
C ALA A 83 -13.89 5.84 1.72
N ILE A 84 -13.65 6.46 2.88
CA ILE A 84 -13.03 5.81 4.04
C ILE A 84 -13.95 4.71 4.58
N ASP A 85 -15.24 4.99 4.73
CA ASP A 85 -16.21 4.01 5.23
C ASP A 85 -16.36 2.82 4.27
N ALA A 86 -16.39 3.08 2.96
CA ALA A 86 -16.42 2.03 1.95
C ALA A 86 -15.16 1.15 1.99
N ALA A 87 -13.97 1.75 2.11
CA ALA A 87 -12.72 1.01 2.23
C ALA A 87 -12.70 0.12 3.48
N ARG A 88 -13.16 0.62 4.63
CA ARG A 88 -13.25 -0.14 5.89
C ARG A 88 -14.17 -1.36 5.74
N ARG A 89 -15.41 -1.14 5.29
CA ARG A 89 -16.39 -2.23 5.09
C ARG A 89 -15.91 -3.27 4.09
N PHE A 90 -15.22 -2.84 3.04
CA PHE A 90 -14.64 -3.77 2.07
C PHE A 90 -13.58 -4.67 2.74
N ARG A 91 -12.67 -4.10 3.53
CA ARG A 91 -11.65 -4.88 4.25
C ARG A 91 -12.27 -5.82 5.30
N GLU A 92 -13.30 -5.37 6.02
CA GLU A 92 -14.02 -6.22 6.98
C GLU A 92 -14.74 -7.42 6.34
N GLN A 93 -15.12 -7.31 5.05
CA GLN A 93 -15.80 -8.40 4.32
C GLN A 93 -14.84 -9.38 3.64
N ASN A 94 -13.58 -8.97 3.41
CA ASN A 94 -12.63 -9.71 2.57
C ASN A 94 -11.31 -10.07 3.29
N GLY A 95 -11.17 -9.70 4.57
CA GLY A 95 -10.08 -10.14 5.45
C GLY A 95 -10.49 -11.35 6.28
#